data_AF-A0YBM7-F1
#
_entry.id   AF-A0YBM7-F1
#
_cell.length_a   1.000
_cell.length_b   1.000
_cell.length_c   1.000
_cell.angle_alpha   90.00
_cell.angle_beta   90.00
_cell.angle_gamma   90.00
#
_symmetry.space_group_name_H-M   'P 1'
#
loop_
_entity.id
_entity.type
_entity.pdbx_description
1 polymer ?
#
loop_
_entity_poly.entity_id
_entity_poly.type
_entity_poly.pdbx_seq_one_letter_code
_entity_poly.pdbx_strand_id
1 'polypeptide(L)'
;MKNIKFILIACCATPFGLLPLSWSQEIGRYLGRLMITVNKKRRHIALCNLKACFPEQTEAQHQLLLNKVVAEAGKWFMESAYVWFRRPDYLVQRTFVKNPQVLKAAFEKGRGLLLYCRT
;
A
#
# COMPACT_ATOMS: atom_id res chain seq x y z
N MET A 1 13.42 25.41 7.87
CA MET A 1 13.72 24.03 8.33
C MET A 1 12.70 22.98 7.88
N LYS A 2 11.38 23.24 7.85
CA LYS A 2 10.37 22.25 7.39
C LYS A 2 10.53 21.84 5.91
N ASN A 3 10.98 22.75 5.05
CA ASN A 3 11.10 22.49 3.61
C ASN A 3 12.30 21.61 3.23
N ILE A 4 13.42 21.66 3.96
CA ILE A 4 14.62 20.88 3.61
C ILE A 4 14.36 19.38 3.77
N LYS A 5 13.72 18.95 4.87
CA LYS A 5 13.37 17.53 5.08
C LYS A 5 12.40 17.03 4.00
N PHE A 6 11.42 17.84 3.63
CA PHE A 6 10.49 17.52 2.55
C PHE A 6 11.19 17.40 1.20
N ILE A 7 12.07 18.35 0.88
CA ILE A 7 12.87 18.34 -0.35
C ILE A 7 13.77 17.10 -0.38
N LEU A 8 14.42 16.74 0.72
CA LEU A 8 15.25 15.53 0.79
C LEU A 8 14.42 14.26 0.56
N ILE A 9 13.26 14.13 1.20
CA ILE A 9 12.36 12.99 1.00
C ILE A 9 11.88 12.95 -0.46
N ALA A 10 11.48 14.09 -1.01
CA ALA A 10 11.03 14.20 -2.40
C ALA A 10 12.15 13.83 -3.38
N CYS A 11 13.37 14.34 -3.20
CA CYS A 11 14.52 14.02 -4.02
C CYS A 11 14.88 12.53 -3.96
N CYS A 12 14.79 11.89 -2.78
CA CYS A 12 15.01 10.46 -2.64
C CYS A 12 13.88 9.61 -3.23
N ALA A 13 12.62 10.06 -3.16
CA ALA A 13 11.46 9.30 -3.61
C ALA A 13 11.13 9.47 -5.10
N THR A 14 11.49 10.60 -5.70
CA THR A 14 11.23 10.92 -7.12
C THR A 14 11.81 9.87 -8.08
N PRO A 15 13.05 9.37 -7.92
CA PRO A 15 13.58 8.31 -8.78
C PRO A 15 12.71 7.05 -8.77
N PHE A 16 12.18 6.66 -7.61
CA PHE A 16 11.29 5.50 -7.49
C PHE A 16 9.93 5.73 -8.15
N GLY A 17 9.43 6.98 -8.09
CA GLY A 17 8.26 7.39 -8.85
C GLY A 17 8.50 7.33 -10.36
N LEU A 18 9.73 7.55 -10.84
CA LEU A 18 10.07 7.55 -12.27
C LEU A 18 10.36 6.17 -12.87
N LEU A 19 10.62 5.16 -12.04
CA LEU A 19 10.81 3.77 -12.49
C LEU A 19 9.52 3.18 -13.11
N PRO A 20 9.63 2.07 -13.86
CA PRO A 20 8.48 1.24 -14.19
C PRO A 20 7.83 0.66 -12.93
N LEU A 21 6.50 0.67 -12.86
CA LEU A 21 5.74 0.21 -11.70
C LEU A 21 6.11 -1.21 -11.27
N SER A 22 6.29 -2.13 -12.22
CA SER A 22 6.67 -3.52 -11.95
C SER A 22 8.01 -3.65 -11.22
N TRP A 23 8.98 -2.80 -11.55
CA TRP A 23 10.29 -2.79 -10.89
C TRP A 23 10.17 -2.25 -9.46
N SER A 24 9.40 -1.18 -9.29
CA SER A 24 9.10 -0.62 -7.97
C SER A 24 8.41 -1.64 -7.05
N GLN A 25 7.42 -2.36 -7.59
CA GLN A 25 6.73 -3.44 -6.89
C GLN A 25 7.68 -4.57 -6.52
N GLU A 26 8.57 -4.96 -7.41
CA GLU A 26 9.50 -6.05 -7.14
C GLU A 26 10.50 -5.68 -6.03
N ILE A 27 11.06 -4.47 -6.09
CA ILE A 27 11.90 -3.92 -5.01
C ILE A 27 11.12 -3.89 -3.69
N GLY A 28 9.88 -3.38 -3.72
CA GLY A 28 9.01 -3.32 -2.54
C GLY A 28 8.73 -4.69 -1.95
N ARG A 29 8.48 -5.69 -2.80
CA ARG A 29 8.27 -7.09 -2.38
C ARG A 29 9.48 -7.64 -1.62
N TYR A 30 10.69 -7.39 -2.11
CA TYR A 30 11.92 -7.83 -1.44
C TYR A 30 12.16 -7.07 -0.13
N LEU A 31 12.00 -5.74 -0.15
CA LEU A 31 12.16 -4.90 1.05
C LEU A 31 11.17 -5.28 2.14
N GLY A 32 9.90 -5.52 1.79
CA GLY A 32 8.88 -5.95 2.75
C GLY A 32 9.23 -7.26 3.44
N ARG A 33 9.74 -8.24 2.69
CA ARG A 33 10.23 -9.51 3.25
C ARG A 33 11.47 -9.32 4.12
N LEU A 34 12.42 -8.49 3.69
CA LEU A 34 13.62 -8.20 4.50
C LEU A 34 13.27 -7.45 5.79
N MET A 35 12.31 -6.52 5.75
CA MET A 35 11.90 -5.79 6.94
C MET A 35 11.26 -6.70 7.99
N ILE A 36 10.49 -7.73 7.58
CA ILE A 36 9.84 -8.62 8.55
C ILE A 36 10.81 -9.60 9.22
N THR A 37 11.93 -9.93 8.57
CA THR A 37 12.97 -10.77 9.20
C THR A 37 13.73 -10.01 10.28
N VAL A 38 13.97 -8.71 10.08
CA VAL A 38 14.66 -7.86 11.06
C VAL A 38 13.72 -7.36 12.16
N ASN A 39 12.49 -6.97 11.81
CA ASN A 39 11.55 -6.35 12.74
C ASN A 39 10.65 -7.40 13.42
N LYS A 40 11.20 -8.07 14.44
CA LYS A 40 10.49 -9.10 15.23
C LYS A 40 9.18 -8.62 15.83
N LYS A 41 9.10 -7.35 16.24
CA LYS A 41 7.86 -6.76 16.80
C LYS A 41 6.76 -6.68 15.74
N ARG A 42 7.05 -6.18 14.55
CA ARG A 42 6.08 -6.10 13.45
C ARG A 42 5.67 -7.49 12.98
N ARG A 43 6.60 -8.44 12.93
CA ARG A 43 6.33 -9.85 12.65
C ARG A 43 5.31 -10.43 13.62
N HIS A 44 5.56 -10.26 14.93
CA HIS A 44 4.68 -10.79 15.97
C HIS A 44 3.27 -10.20 15.88
N ILE A 45 3.14 -8.87 15.75
CA ILE A 45 1.83 -8.21 15.64
C ILE A 45 1.07 -8.72 14.41
N ALA A 46 1.73 -8.79 13.25
CA ALA A 46 1.08 -9.29 12.04
C ALA A 46 0.60 -10.75 12.21
N LEU A 47 1.41 -11.63 12.81
CA LEU A 47 1.00 -13.01 13.08
C LEU A 47 -0.17 -13.10 14.05
N CYS A 48 -0.17 -12.31 15.13
CA CYS A 48 -1.30 -12.28 16.07
C CYS A 48 -2.59 -11.85 15.36
N ASN A 49 -2.52 -10.83 14.51
CA ASN A 49 -3.67 -10.39 13.72
C ASN A 49 -4.14 -11.48 12.74
N LEU A 50 -3.22 -12.17 12.06
CA LEU A 50 -3.57 -13.26 11.15
C LEU A 50 -4.24 -14.43 11.88
N LYS A 51 -3.76 -14.80 13.07
CA LYS A 51 -4.38 -15.83 13.91
C LYS A 51 -5.76 -15.43 14.40
N ALA A 52 -5.95 -14.17 14.76
CA ALA A 52 -7.24 -13.65 15.18
C ALA A 52 -8.26 -13.58 14.03
N CYS A 53 -7.83 -13.18 12.83
CA CYS A 53 -8.70 -13.07 11.66
C CYS A 53 -8.97 -14.40 10.96
N PHE A 54 -8.05 -15.36 11.04
CA PHE A 54 -8.13 -16.67 10.38
C PHE A 54 -7.80 -17.81 11.35
N PRO A 55 -8.57 -17.98 12.44
CA PRO A 55 -8.29 -18.98 13.48
C PRO A 55 -8.33 -20.43 12.97
N GLU A 56 -9.00 -20.68 11.85
CA GLU A 56 -9.12 -21.98 11.19
C GLU A 56 -7.87 -22.41 10.41
N GLN A 57 -6.95 -21.48 10.14
CA GLN A 57 -5.72 -21.77 9.40
C GLN A 57 -4.62 -22.34 10.30
N THR A 58 -3.80 -23.22 9.72
CA THR A 58 -2.60 -23.78 10.38
C THR A 58 -1.49 -22.74 10.50
N GLU A 59 -0.54 -22.96 11.41
CA GLU A 59 0.63 -22.07 11.56
C GLU A 59 1.40 -21.91 10.25
N ALA A 60 1.55 -22.98 9.46
CA ALA A 60 2.22 -22.92 8.15
C ALA A 60 1.48 -22.00 7.17
N GLN A 61 0.14 -22.04 7.18
CA GLN A 61 -0.69 -21.15 6.36
C GLN A 61 -0.60 -19.69 6.84
N HIS A 62 -0.57 -19.45 8.16
CA HIS A 62 -0.33 -18.10 8.69
C HIS A 62 1.05 -17.56 8.30
N GLN A 63 2.11 -18.38 8.31
CA GLN A 63 3.43 -17.94 7.86
C GLN A 63 3.46 -17.64 6.36
N LEU A 64 2.78 -18.45 5.53
CA LEU A 64 2.63 -18.18 4.11
C LEU A 64 1.88 -16.86 3.87
N LEU A 65 0.80 -16.64 4.62
CA LEU A 65 0.00 -15.43 4.52
C LEU A 65 0.76 -14.21 5.02
N LEU A 66 1.54 -14.33 6.10
CA LEU A 66 2.45 -13.29 6.56
C LEU A 66 3.39 -12.86 5.43
N ASN A 67 4.03 -13.81 4.76
CA ASN A 67 4.95 -13.52 3.65
C ASN A 67 4.26 -12.79 2.49
N LYS A 68 2.99 -13.09 2.21
CA LYS A 68 2.18 -12.38 1.22
C LYS A 68 1.85 -10.95 1.69
N VAL A 69 1.37 -10.79 2.91
CA VAL A 69 0.99 -9.49 3.48
C VAL A 69 2.18 -8.54 3.52
N VAL A 70 3.35 -8.99 3.95
CA VAL A 70 4.54 -8.11 4.03
C VAL A 70 5.09 -7.77 2.65
N ALA A 71 4.96 -8.68 1.68
CA ALA A 71 5.29 -8.41 0.29
C ALA A 71 4.38 -7.31 -0.30
N GLU A 72 3.07 -7.40 -0.09
CA GLU A 72 2.11 -6.38 -0.54
C GLU A 72 2.29 -5.05 0.21
N ALA A 73 2.55 -5.07 1.51
CA ALA A 73 2.85 -3.87 2.28
C ALA A 73 4.12 -3.14 1.77
N GLY A 74 5.15 -3.92 1.40
CA GLY A 74 6.37 -3.37 0.80
C GLY A 74 6.14 -2.80 -0.61
N LYS A 75 5.33 -3.46 -1.45
CA LYS A 75 4.88 -2.90 -2.74
C LYS A 75 4.15 -1.58 -2.54
N TRP A 76 3.13 -1.57 -1.67
CA TRP A 76 2.37 -0.37 -1.34
C TRP A 76 3.26 0.80 -0.88
N PHE A 77 4.27 0.51 -0.05
CA PHE A 77 5.23 1.52 0.38
C PHE A 77 5.97 2.14 -0.82
N MET A 78 6.44 1.32 -1.76
CA MET A 78 7.12 1.79 -2.97
C MET A 78 6.18 2.49 -3.96
N GLU A 79 4.93 2.02 -4.08
CA GLU A 79 3.89 2.62 -4.92
C GLU A 79 3.44 3.99 -4.42
N SER A 80 3.56 4.28 -3.12
CA SER A 80 3.21 5.57 -2.55
C SER A 80 3.95 6.73 -3.24
N ALA A 81 5.18 6.52 -3.72
CA ALA A 81 5.93 7.52 -4.49
C ALA A 81 5.21 7.92 -5.79
N TYR A 82 4.47 7.01 -6.43
CA TYR A 82 3.72 7.31 -7.64
C TYR A 82 2.53 8.23 -7.33
N VAL A 83 1.86 8.01 -6.20
CA VAL A 83 0.73 8.84 -5.75
C VAL A 83 1.16 10.29 -5.53
N TRP A 84 2.37 10.51 -5.00
CA TRP A 84 2.85 11.86 -4.67
C TRP A 84 3.59 12.57 -5.82
N PHE A 85 4.33 11.84 -6.66
CA PHE A 85 5.26 12.45 -7.62
C PHE A 85 4.91 12.24 -9.09
N ARG A 86 4.00 11.32 -9.45
CA ARG A 86 3.53 11.17 -10.83
C ARG A 86 2.29 12.02 -11.09
N ARG A 87 2.09 12.36 -12.36
CA ARG A 87 0.85 13.00 -12.81
C ARG A 87 -0.35 12.07 -12.57
N PRO A 88 -1.50 12.58 -12.11
CA PRO A 88 -2.69 11.76 -11.83
C PRO A 88 -3.12 10.88 -13.01
N ASP A 89 -2.98 11.38 -14.24
CA ASP A 89 -3.31 10.66 -15.48
C ASP A 89 -2.65 9.27 -15.58
N TYR A 90 -1.43 9.14 -15.06
CA TYR A 90 -0.70 7.86 -15.06
C TYR A 90 -1.43 6.77 -14.27
N LEU A 91 -1.98 7.14 -13.09
CA LEU A 91 -2.69 6.23 -12.20
C LEU A 91 -4.13 6.01 -12.65
N VAL A 92 -4.82 7.06 -13.13
CA VAL A 92 -6.19 6.97 -13.63
C VAL A 92 -6.30 5.95 -14.77
N GLN A 93 -5.35 5.95 -15.71
CA GLN A 93 -5.32 4.98 -16.81
C GLN A 93 -5.08 3.53 -16.37
N ARG A 94 -4.62 3.31 -15.14
CA ARG A 94 -4.28 2.00 -14.57
C ARG A 94 -5.20 1.57 -13.44
N THR A 95 -6.25 2.35 -13.17
CA THR A 95 -7.18 2.11 -12.07
C THR A 95 -8.53 1.69 -12.63
N PHE A 96 -9.09 0.62 -12.06
CA PHE A 96 -10.45 0.19 -12.33
C PHE A 96 -11.32 0.46 -11.11
N VAL A 97 -12.39 1.23 -11.29
CA VAL A 97 -13.36 1.52 -10.23
C VAL A 97 -14.57 0.61 -10.43
N LYS A 98 -14.81 -0.28 -9.47
CA LYS A 98 -16.01 -1.12 -9.45
C LYS A 98 -17.21 -0.33 -8.92
N ASN A 99 -18.35 -0.41 -9.60
CA ASN A 99 -19.61 0.25 -9.25
C ASN A 99 -19.54 1.79 -9.09
N PRO A 100 -18.98 2.54 -10.05
CA PRO A 100 -18.83 4.01 -9.95
C PRO A 100 -20.17 4.76 -9.82
N GLN A 101 -21.27 4.16 -10.30
CA GLN A 101 -22.61 4.71 -10.21
C GLN A 101 -23.10 4.92 -8.76
N VAL A 102 -22.63 4.12 -7.81
CA VAL A 102 -23.00 4.26 -6.39
C VAL A 102 -22.46 5.58 -5.84
N LEU A 103 -21.22 5.91 -6.20
CA LEU A 103 -20.58 7.16 -5.81
C LEU A 103 -21.29 8.36 -6.43
N LYS A 104 -21.60 8.28 -7.74
CA LYS A 104 -22.31 9.33 -8.47
C LYS A 104 -23.70 9.60 -7.87
N ALA A 105 -24.49 8.55 -7.67
CA ALA A 105 -25.84 8.67 -7.10
C ALA A 105 -25.83 9.20 -5.66
N ALA A 106 -24.82 8.86 -4.86
CA ALA A 106 -24.67 9.40 -3.52
C ALA A 106 -24.30 10.90 -3.54
N PHE A 107 -23.44 11.32 -4.48
CA PHE A 107 -23.06 12.73 -4.66
C PHE A 107 -24.24 13.61 -5.11
N GLU A 108 -25.06 13.13 -6.05
CA GLU A 108 -26.23 13.85 -6.58
C GLU A 108 -27.32 14.14 -5.55
N LYS A 109 -27.34 13.45 -4.40
CA LYS A 109 -28.30 13.69 -3.31
C LYS A 109 -28.10 15.03 -2.61
N GLY A 110 -26.96 15.71 -2.79
CA GLY A 110 -26.73 17.06 -2.26
C GLY A 110 -26.60 17.16 -0.73
N ARG A 111 -26.38 16.04 -0.02
CA ARG A 111 -26.29 16.01 1.46
C ARG A 111 -24.85 15.87 2.00
N GLY A 112 -23.86 16.01 1.12
CA GLY A 112 -22.48 15.63 1.41
C GLY A 112 -22.27 14.11 1.26
N LEU A 113 -21.00 13.71 1.10
CA LEU A 113 -20.59 12.34 0.82
C LEU A 113 -19.44 11.96 1.76
N LEU A 114 -19.59 10.88 2.52
CA LEU A 114 -18.51 10.27 3.29
C LEU A 114 -17.95 9.08 2.51
N LEU A 115 -16.70 9.20 2.04
CA LEU A 115 -15.94 8.09 1.47
C LEU A 115 -15.17 7.39 2.58
N TYR A 116 -15.59 6.18 2.93
CA TYR A 116 -14.86 5.32 3.87
C TYR A 116 -13.89 4.42 3.10
N CYS A 117 -12.59 4.58 3.36
CA CYS A 117 -11.54 3.73 2.83
C CYS A 117 -10.90 2.92 3.97
N ARG A 118 -10.90 1.59 3.87
CA ARG A 118 -10.16 0.72 4.78
C ARG A 118 -8.77 0.49 4.19
N THR A 119 -7.75 0.97 4.89
CA THR A 119 -6.33 0.71 4.58
C THR A 119 -5.84 -0.57 5.24
#